data_AF-A0A160THP4-F1
#
_entry.id   AF-A0A160THP4-F1
#
_cell.length_a   1.000
_cell.length_b   1.000
_cell.length_c   1.000
_cell.angle_alpha   90.00
_cell.angle_beta   90.00
_cell.angle_gamma   90.00
#
_symmetry.space_group_name_H-M   'P 1'
#
loop_
_entity.id
_entity.type
_entity.pdbx_description
1 polymer ?
#
loop_
_entity_poly.entity_id
_entity_poly.type
_entity_poly.pdbx_seq_one_letter_code
_entity_poly.pdbx_strand_id
1 'polypeptide(L)' 'MDIPEEYLLWMNNKGFPQGQLGQLLALALELKIHGLEDILTPLRKNNPPNHQHSTDDTLH' A
#
# COMPACT_ATOMS: atom_id res chain seq x y z
N MET A 1 7.81 -0.21 -2.05
CA MET A 1 7.78 0.81 -3.12
C MET A 1 6.81 1.86 -2.64
N ASP A 2 7.32 2.91 -2.00
CA ASP A 2 6.50 3.96 -1.42
C ASP A 2 6.17 5.00 -2.50
N ILE A 3 4.92 5.45 -2.54
CA ILE A 3 4.44 6.41 -3.54
C ILE A 3 4.96 7.80 -3.16
N PRO A 4 5.64 8.55 -4.04
CA PRO A 4 6.10 9.89 -3.72
C PRO A 4 4.92 10.85 -3.51
N GLU A 5 5.08 11.79 -2.58
CA GLU A 5 4.05 12.78 -2.21
C GLU A 5 3.61 13.63 -3.40
N GLU A 6 4.56 14.09 -4.21
CA GLU A 6 4.33 14.88 -5.43
C GLU A 6 3.34 14.22 -6.40
N TYR A 7 3.39 12.88 -6.50
CA TYR A 7 2.49 12.12 -7.38
C TYR A 7 1.06 12.11 -6.84
N LEU A 8 0.90 11.99 -5.53
CA LEU A 8 -0.41 12.06 -4.88
C LEU A 8 -0.98 13.47 -4.94
N LEU A 9 -0.16 14.52 -4.78
CA LEU A 9 -0.56 15.92 -4.95
C LEU A 9 -1.05 16.20 -6.37
N TRP A 10 -0.28 15.78 -7.37
CA TRP A 10 -0.66 15.93 -8.78
C TRP A 10 -1.98 15.20 -9.10
N MET A 11 -2.17 14.01 -8.54
CA MET A 11 -3.40 13.24 -8.73
C MET A 11 -4.59 13.83 -7.98
N ASN A 12 -4.38 14.37 -6.79
CA ASN A 12 -5.40 15.12 -6.05
C ASN A 12 -5.88 16.34 -6.86
N ASN A 13 -4.96 17.04 -7.54
CA ASN A 13 -5.30 18.14 -8.44
C ASN A 13 -6.10 17.71 -9.67
N LYS A 14 -5.94 16.47 -10.14
CA LYS A 14 -6.75 15.89 -11.23
C LYS A 14 -8.06 15.26 -10.76
N GLY A 15 -8.21 15.02 -9.47
CA GLY A 15 -9.28 14.24 -8.88
C GLY A 15 -8.94 12.75 -8.87
N PHE A 16 -9.15 12.11 -7.70
CA PHE A 16 -8.99 10.67 -7.58
C PHE A 16 -10.11 9.91 -8.31
N PRO A 17 -9.82 8.72 -8.87
CA PRO A 17 -10.83 7.89 -9.49
C PRO A 17 -11.92 7.49 -8.50
N GLN A 18 -13.18 7.41 -8.91
CA GLN A 18 -14.23 6.93 -8.01
C GLN A 18 -14.04 5.46 -7.63
N GLY A 19 -14.45 5.12 -6.41
CA GLY A 19 -14.37 3.77 -5.84
C GLY A 19 -13.28 3.63 -4.78
N GLN A 20 -13.02 2.39 -4.38
CA GLN A 20 -12.12 2.07 -3.27
C GLN A 20 -10.70 2.56 -3.51
N LEU A 21 -10.20 2.49 -4.76
CA LEU A 21 -8.85 2.91 -5.07
C LEU A 21 -8.63 4.42 -4.83
N GLY A 22 -9.56 5.27 -5.27
CA GLY A 22 -9.45 6.71 -5.03
C GLY A 22 -9.58 7.08 -3.56
N GLN A 23 -10.44 6.38 -2.83
CA GLN A 23 -10.56 6.55 -1.37
C GLN A 23 -9.25 6.19 -0.65
N LEU A 24 -8.62 5.07 -1.04
CA LEU A 24 -7.33 4.65 -0.49
C LEU A 24 -6.20 5.62 -0.85
N LEU A 25 -6.21 6.19 -2.06
CA LEU A 25 -5.21 7.19 -2.49
C LEU A 25 -5.38 8.52 -1.76
N ALA A 26 -6.62 8.96 -1.55
CA ALA A 26 -6.92 10.15 -0.75
C ALA A 26 -6.45 9.96 0.71
N LEU A 27 -6.78 8.82 1.31
CA LEU A 27 -6.33 8.47 2.65
C LEU A 27 -4.80 8.38 2.73
N ALA A 28 -4.16 7.78 1.73
CA ALA A 28 -2.70 7.72 1.67
C ALA A 28 -2.11 9.14 1.65
N LEU A 29 -2.66 10.06 0.84
CA LEU A 29 -2.20 11.44 0.78
C LEU A 29 -2.32 12.15 2.14
N GLU A 30 -3.46 12.02 2.82
CA GLU A 30 -3.65 12.60 4.17
C GLU A 30 -2.61 12.06 5.16
N LEU A 31 -2.35 10.75 5.14
CA LEU A 31 -1.33 10.15 5.98
C LEU A 31 0.07 10.70 5.68
N LYS A 32 0.42 10.96 4.40
CA LYS A 32 1.71 11.57 4.05
C LYS A 32 1.80 13.02 4.51
N ILE A 33 0.77 13.83 4.25
CA ILE A 33 0.69 15.25 4.66
C ILE A 33 0.86 15.39 6.17
N HIS A 34 0.27 14.48 6.94
CA HIS A 34 0.33 14.49 8.40
C HIS A 34 1.53 13.72 8.98
N GLY A 35 2.35 13.06 8.15
CA GLY A 35 3.47 12.23 8.59
C GLY A 35 3.05 11.00 9.41
N LEU A 36 1.83 10.48 9.21
CA LEU A 36 1.25 9.35 9.95
C LEU A 36 1.48 7.99 9.26
N GLU A 37 2.41 7.93 8.31
CA GLU A 37 2.73 6.72 7.53
C GLU A 37 3.20 5.55 8.42
N ASP A 38 3.81 5.86 9.57
CA ASP A 38 4.30 4.87 10.52
C ASP A 38 3.19 3.99 11.10
N ILE A 39 1.94 4.47 11.13
CA ILE A 39 0.77 3.70 11.57
C ILE A 39 0.51 2.51 10.64
N LEU A 40 0.93 2.59 9.37
CA LEU A 40 0.79 1.50 8.40
C LEU A 40 1.86 0.42 8.57
N THR A 41 2.96 0.71 9.25
CA THR A 41 4.07 -0.24 9.50
C THR A 41 3.63 -1.55 10.16
N PRO A 42 2.85 -1.56 11.26
CA PRO A 42 2.36 -2.80 11.86
C PRO A 42 1.42 -3.58 10.94
N LEU A 43 0.64 -2.91 10.08
CA LEU A 43 -0.27 -3.58 9.14
C LEU A 43 0.49 -4.32 8.04
N ARG A 44 1.60 -3.75 7.54
CA ARG A 44 2.47 -4.43 6.55
C ARG A 44 3.13 -5.68 7.12
N LYS A 45 3.47 -5.68 8.41
CA LYS A 45 4.15 -6.80 9.09
C LYS A 45 3.24 -8.01 9.32
N ASN A 46 1.92 -7.82 9.32
CA ASN A 46 0.95 -8.89 9.52
C ASN A 46 0.60 -9.67 8.25
N ASN A 47 1.26 -9.42 7.11
CA ASN A 47 1.20 -10.34 5.99
C ASN A 47 2.21 -11.48 6.25
N PRO A 48 1.77 -12.69 6.63
CA PRO A 48 2.70 -13.80 6.81
C PRO A 48 3.49 -14.00 5.51
N PRO A 49 4.80 -14.31 5.58
CA PRO A 49 5.57 -14.62 4.38
C PRO A 49 4.81 -15.71 3.62
N ASN A 50 4.39 -15.39 2.40
CA ASN A 50 3.79 -16.33 1.48
C ASN A 50 4.73 -17.54 1.41
N HIS A 51 4.31 -18.67 2.00
CA HIS A 51 5.09 -19.90 1.93
C HIS A 51 5.11 -20.26 0.45
N GLN A 52 6.27 -20.03 -0.19
CA GLN A 52 6.54 -20.60 -1.49
C GLN A 52 6.23 -22.09 -1.36
N HIS A 53 5.27 -22.53 -2.16
CA HIS A 53 4.90 -23.93 -2.27
C HIS A 53 6.14 -24.64 -2.84
N SER A 54 7.02 -25.10 -1.95
CA SER A 54 8.07 -26.06 -2.28
C SER A 54 7.35 -27.34 -2.67
N THR A 55 7.03 -27.47 -3.95
CA THR A 55 6.76 -28.76 -4.57
C THR A 55 8.08 -29.53 -4.60
N ASP A 56 8.53 -29.99 -3.44
CA ASP A 56 9.68 -30.88 -3.30
C ASP A 56 9.28 -32.21 -2.63
N ASP A 57 7.99 -32.58 -2.68
CA ASP A 57 7.52 -33.92 -2.31
C ASP A 57 7.35 -34.81 -3.57
N THR A 58 8.24 -34.66 -4.56
CA THR A 58 8.48 -35.72 -5.54
C THR A 58 9.72 -36.48 -5.08
N LEU A 59 9.47 -37.64 -4.46
CA LEU A 59 10.40 -38.76 -4.21
C LEU A 59 11.00 -38.90 -2.79
N HIS A 60 10.20 -39.45 -1.86
CA HIS A 60 10.64 -40.61 -1.04
C HIS A 60 9.45 -41.44 -0.55
#